data_AF-A0A7W8XVB0-F1
#
_entry.id   AF-A0A7W8XVB0-F1
#
_cell.length_a   1.000
_cell.length_b   1.000
_cell.length_c   1.000
_cell.angle_alpha   90.00
_cell.angle_beta   90.00
_cell.angle_gamma   90.00
#
_symmetry.space_group_name_H-M   'P 1'
#
loop_
_entity.id
_entity.type
_entity.pdbx_description
1 polymer ?
#
loop_
_entity_poly.entity_id
_entity_poly.type
_entity_poly.pdbx_seq_one_letter_code
_entity_poly.pdbx_strand_id
1 'polypeptide(L)'
;MTRVVSIYLPDLPTDRIRRADPSIPPEQPIAVIARSGSKRWVSAADAAARLAGVHVGMPAAKAQALFRGLMLVDADPETDAAALERITLWALTLYSPIVAVDGIDGIVMDTEGADHLQGGELPMVTKIANQFLARKLTPRVAVADTWGAAHACARAISRDTVIVPLGETVRAVEKLPISLLRLPGKVVSDLRTLGFQTIGELAHTPRAPLTLRFGPEIGRRLDQIFGRIPEPIDPIRTAELIEVSRAFAEPIGAAETIDKYVGRLVVQLIEELQKRGLGVRRADLIVEKVDGTRQAIRAGTVKPVRDVAWLTKLFRDRTEKIEPGFGIEKLTLVAVMAEPLEERQKSSSLVEDEVMDVTPLIDIYGNRGQRVYRVAPVASDVPERSVQRISAAAGPIEVTWVSHWRRPVRLLARPELIEAIALLPDRPPVSITWRGKRRKVKRADGPERIFGEWWQRDAEMEAVRDYFVIEDEAGERLWVFRSGDGIDPETGSHRWFMHGIFA
;
A
#
# COMPACT_ATOMS: atom_id res chain seq x y z
N MET A 1 -4.87 -6.58 18.63
CA MET A 1 -3.47 -6.37 19.06
C MET A 1 -2.88 -5.42 18.05
N THR A 2 -2.40 -4.27 18.52
CA THR A 2 -1.90 -3.19 17.68
C THR A 2 -0.71 -3.66 16.85
N ARG A 3 -0.73 -3.36 15.55
CA ARG A 3 0.39 -3.63 14.63
C ARG A 3 0.83 -2.33 14.00
N VAL A 4 2.07 -1.95 14.28
CA VAL A 4 2.64 -0.68 13.85
C VAL A 4 3.61 -0.93 12.71
N VAL A 5 3.45 -0.16 11.63
CA VAL A 5 4.39 -0.10 10.51
C VAL A 5 5.26 1.15 10.67
N SER A 6 6.57 0.98 10.59
CA SER A 6 7.52 2.08 10.45
C SER A 6 8.17 2.01 9.06
N ILE A 7 8.17 3.14 8.36
CA ILE A 7 8.83 3.32 7.07
C ILE A 7 9.99 4.28 7.30
N TYR A 8 11.19 3.82 7.08
CA TYR A 8 12.42 4.60 7.15
C TYR A 8 12.90 4.94 5.73
N LEU A 9 13.25 6.20 5.49
CA LEU A 9 13.73 6.72 4.22
C LEU A 9 15.18 7.22 4.39
N PRO A 10 16.18 6.31 4.41
CA PRO A 10 17.58 6.67 4.65
C PRO A 10 18.14 7.68 3.65
N ASP A 11 17.63 7.65 2.42
CA ASP A 11 18.13 8.42 1.29
C ASP A 11 17.18 9.58 0.91
N LEU A 12 16.25 9.97 1.82
CA LEU A 12 15.23 10.99 1.55
C LEU A 12 15.80 12.30 0.94
N PRO A 13 16.88 12.91 1.47
CA PRO A 13 17.41 14.14 0.89
C PRO A 13 17.90 13.96 -0.55
N THR A 14 18.61 12.87 -0.84
CA THR A 14 19.13 12.57 -2.18
C THR A 14 18.03 12.16 -3.15
N ASP A 15 17.05 11.38 -2.68
CA ASP A 15 15.88 10.97 -3.46
C ASP A 15 15.02 12.19 -3.83
N ARG A 16 14.84 13.12 -2.89
CA ARG A 16 14.12 14.38 -3.13
C ARG A 16 14.79 15.20 -4.23
N ILE A 17 16.11 15.39 -4.16
CA ILE A 17 16.88 16.14 -5.18
C ILE A 17 16.67 15.51 -6.56
N ARG A 18 16.80 14.18 -6.66
CA ARG A 18 16.62 13.44 -7.91
C ARG A 18 15.17 13.46 -8.42
N ARG A 19 14.19 13.56 -7.53
CA ARG A 19 12.77 13.72 -7.91
C ARG A 19 12.45 15.13 -8.39
N ALA A 20 13.12 16.15 -7.85
CA ALA A 20 12.97 17.53 -8.27
C ALA A 20 13.64 17.77 -9.64
N ASP A 21 14.74 17.09 -9.94
CA ASP A 21 15.42 17.15 -11.23
C ASP A 21 15.58 15.74 -11.87
N PRO A 22 14.63 15.35 -12.73
CA PRO A 22 14.68 14.06 -13.43
C PRO A 22 15.81 13.92 -14.45
N SER A 23 16.54 15.00 -14.77
CA SER A 23 17.67 14.93 -15.71
C SER A 23 18.91 14.27 -15.09
N ILE A 24 18.98 14.19 -13.76
CA ILE A 24 20.11 13.60 -13.04
C ILE A 24 20.04 12.07 -13.17
N PRO A 25 20.99 11.43 -13.87
CA PRO A 25 20.93 9.98 -14.11
C PRO A 25 21.15 9.22 -12.79
N PRO A 26 20.54 8.03 -12.61
CA PRO A 26 20.66 7.24 -11.38
C PRO A 26 22.11 6.94 -10.95
N GLU A 27 23.02 6.87 -11.91
CA GLU A 27 24.44 6.59 -11.71
C GLU A 27 25.24 7.80 -11.20
N GLN A 28 24.71 9.02 -11.36
CA GLN A 28 25.37 10.23 -10.88
C GLN A 28 25.37 10.25 -9.35
N PRO A 29 26.54 10.19 -8.69
CA PRO A 29 26.62 10.19 -7.24
C PRO A 29 26.32 11.58 -6.67
N ILE A 30 25.49 11.60 -5.63
CA ILE A 30 25.03 12.79 -4.93
C ILE A 30 25.41 12.69 -3.45
N ALA A 31 26.02 13.76 -2.93
CA ALA A 31 26.23 13.95 -1.51
C ALA A 31 25.63 15.30 -1.06
N VAL A 32 24.85 15.25 0.01
CA VAL A 32 24.25 16.42 0.66
C VAL A 32 25.17 16.91 1.77
N ILE A 33 25.45 18.20 1.79
CA ILE A 33 26.43 18.82 2.68
C ILE A 33 25.74 19.72 3.71
N ALA A 34 25.82 19.33 4.97
CA ALA A 34 25.42 20.18 6.09
C ALA A 34 26.55 21.11 6.50
N ARG A 35 26.18 22.26 7.09
CA ARG A 35 27.11 23.27 7.58
C ARG A 35 26.77 23.68 9.01
N SER A 36 27.79 23.90 9.83
CA SER A 36 27.67 24.57 11.14
C SER A 36 28.92 25.41 11.37
N GLY A 37 28.74 26.74 11.33
CA GLY A 37 29.86 27.67 11.25
C GLY A 37 30.73 27.39 10.02
N SER A 38 32.04 27.21 10.24
CA SER A 38 33.01 26.85 9.19
C SER A 38 33.08 25.35 8.88
N LYS A 39 32.45 24.48 9.70
CA LYS A 39 32.50 23.03 9.49
C LYS A 39 31.48 22.61 8.43
N ARG A 40 31.94 21.88 7.42
CA ARG A 40 31.11 21.26 6.37
C ARG A 40 31.31 19.75 6.35
N TRP A 41 30.22 18.99 6.42
CA TRP A 41 30.26 17.53 6.40
C TRP A 41 29.11 16.95 5.58
N VAL A 42 29.28 15.72 5.12
CA VAL A 42 28.26 14.95 4.42
C VAL A 42 27.15 14.57 5.38
N SER A 43 25.93 15.08 5.18
CA SER A 43 24.74 14.72 5.96
C SER A 43 23.99 13.52 5.37
N ALA A 44 23.96 13.41 4.04
CA ALA A 44 23.40 12.26 3.32
C ALA A 44 24.24 11.96 2.08
N ALA A 45 24.30 10.70 1.68
CA ALA A 45 25.01 10.24 0.49
C ALA A 45 24.22 9.11 -0.14
N ASP A 46 24.01 9.17 -1.45
CA ASP A 46 23.26 8.14 -2.18
C ASP A 46 24.07 6.84 -2.34
N ALA A 47 23.46 5.81 -2.93
CA ALA A 47 24.10 4.52 -3.11
C ALA A 47 25.38 4.61 -3.96
N ALA A 48 25.40 5.41 -5.02
CA ALA A 48 26.56 5.59 -5.89
C ALA A 48 27.71 6.30 -5.15
N ALA A 49 27.40 7.34 -4.36
CA ALA A 49 28.39 8.03 -3.53
C ALA A 49 28.96 7.11 -2.44
N ARG A 50 28.13 6.26 -1.82
CA ARG A 50 28.57 5.26 -0.84
C ARG A 50 29.50 4.21 -1.45
N LEU A 51 29.20 3.75 -2.67
CA LEU A 51 30.09 2.83 -3.42
C LEU A 51 31.45 3.47 -3.73
N ALA A 52 31.48 4.79 -3.96
CA ALA A 52 32.72 5.56 -4.11
C ALA A 52 33.47 5.85 -2.79
N GLY A 53 32.97 5.34 -1.65
CA GLY A 53 33.60 5.49 -0.33
C GLY A 53 33.18 6.73 0.46
N VAL A 54 32.20 7.51 -0.03
CA VAL A 54 31.64 8.64 0.71
C VAL A 54 30.68 8.13 1.78
N HIS A 55 30.81 8.63 3.01
CA HIS A 55 29.92 8.26 4.11
C HIS A 55 29.46 9.48 4.91
N VAL A 56 28.32 9.36 5.59
CA VAL A 56 27.78 10.40 6.47
C VAL A 56 28.80 10.74 7.56
N GLY A 57 28.91 12.03 7.89
CA GLY A 57 29.90 12.59 8.83
C GLY A 57 31.27 12.88 8.23
N MET A 58 31.56 12.46 6.98
CA MET A 58 32.82 12.78 6.31
C MET A 58 32.94 14.29 6.03
N PRO A 59 34.11 14.92 6.20
CA PRO A 59 34.33 16.31 5.78
C PRO A 59 34.09 16.50 4.27
N ALA A 60 33.41 17.57 3.88
CA ALA A 60 33.03 17.81 2.47
C ALA A 60 34.23 17.82 1.51
N ALA A 61 35.36 18.42 1.93
CA ALA A 61 36.58 18.46 1.14
C ALA A 61 37.17 17.06 0.89
N LYS A 62 37.07 16.15 1.87
CA LYS A 62 37.53 14.77 1.73
C LYS A 62 36.62 13.99 0.78
N ALA A 63 35.30 14.17 0.87
CA ALA A 63 34.35 13.55 -0.04
C ALA A 63 34.60 13.96 -1.50
N GLN A 64 34.83 15.26 -1.74
CA GLN A 64 35.15 15.78 -3.07
C GLN A 64 36.49 15.26 -3.62
N ALA A 65 37.48 15.04 -2.75
CA ALA A 65 38.78 14.51 -3.16
C ALA A 65 38.73 13.03 -3.56
N LEU A 66 37.82 12.24 -2.96
CA LEU A 66 37.66 10.82 -3.27
C LEU A 66 37.06 10.60 -4.67
N PHE A 67 36.12 11.45 -5.09
CA PHE A 67 35.43 11.28 -6.35
C PHE A 67 35.20 12.62 -7.06
N ARG A 68 35.93 12.87 -8.16
CA ARG A 68 35.86 14.14 -8.91
C ARG A 68 34.49 14.42 -9.54
N GLY A 69 33.72 13.39 -9.83
CA GLY A 69 32.36 13.52 -10.39
C GLY A 69 31.26 13.66 -9.35
N LEU A 70 31.58 13.90 -8.07
CA LEU A 70 30.58 13.93 -6.99
C LEU A 70 29.76 15.22 -7.06
N MET A 71 28.44 15.09 -7.20
CA MET A 71 27.54 16.23 -7.11
C MET A 71 27.33 16.58 -5.64
N LEU A 72 27.76 17.78 -5.25
CA LEU A 72 27.62 18.30 -3.90
C LEU A 72 26.44 19.28 -3.86
N VAL A 73 25.44 18.98 -3.03
CA VAL A 73 24.27 19.85 -2.83
C VAL A 73 24.22 20.28 -1.37
N ASP A 74 23.89 21.53 -1.10
CA ASP A 74 23.76 22.00 0.27
C ASP A 74 22.50 21.41 0.93
N ALA A 75 22.61 21.06 2.21
CA ALA A 75 21.49 20.53 2.98
C ALA A 75 20.38 21.58 3.14
N ASP A 76 19.15 21.17 2.89
CA ASP A 76 17.94 21.96 3.09
C ASP A 76 16.93 21.18 3.94
N PRO A 77 17.09 21.22 5.28
CA PRO A 77 16.26 20.43 6.19
C PRO A 77 14.79 20.82 6.17
N GLU A 78 14.47 22.09 5.87
CA GLU A 78 13.09 22.56 5.82
C GLU A 78 12.35 21.95 4.63
N THR A 79 13.00 21.95 3.46
CA THR A 79 12.43 21.31 2.27
C THR A 79 12.35 19.79 2.40
N ASP A 80 13.32 19.16 3.08
CA ASP A 80 13.28 17.73 3.40
C ASP A 80 12.10 17.40 4.34
N ALA A 81 11.89 18.18 5.40
CA ALA A 81 10.78 18.02 6.34
C ALA A 81 9.43 18.21 5.64
N ALA A 82 9.27 19.26 4.82
CA ALA A 82 8.06 19.49 4.04
C ALA A 82 7.79 18.35 3.03
N ALA A 83 8.84 17.75 2.47
CA ALA A 83 8.70 16.58 1.59
C ALA A 83 8.21 15.34 2.37
N LEU A 84 8.78 15.09 3.55
CA LEU A 84 8.34 14.00 4.42
C LEU A 84 6.88 14.18 4.85
N GLU A 85 6.49 15.40 5.20
CA GLU A 85 5.12 15.75 5.56
C GLU A 85 4.14 15.44 4.44
N ARG A 86 4.43 15.87 3.20
CA ARG A 86 3.60 15.55 2.02
C ARG A 86 3.49 14.05 1.76
N ILE A 87 4.59 13.30 1.91
CA ILE A 87 4.58 11.84 1.74
C ILE A 87 3.74 11.17 2.83
N THR A 88 3.80 11.69 4.06
CA THR A 88 3.01 11.20 5.21
C THR A 88 1.52 11.46 5.00
N LEU A 89 1.14 12.63 4.49
CA LEU A 89 -0.25 12.94 4.12
C LEU A 89 -0.76 12.02 3.01
N TRP A 90 0.07 11.77 1.99
CA TRP A 90 -0.25 10.78 0.98
C TRP A 90 -0.47 9.38 1.59
N ALA A 91 0.38 8.96 2.54
CA ALA A 91 0.21 7.69 3.23
C ALA A 91 -1.09 7.62 4.07
N LEU A 92 -1.47 8.72 4.73
CA LEU A 92 -2.76 8.86 5.44
C LEU A 92 -3.94 8.58 4.49
N THR A 93 -3.92 9.12 3.27
CA THR A 93 -5.00 8.92 2.30
C THR A 93 -5.07 7.49 1.74
N LEU A 94 -4.05 6.66 1.87
CA LEU A 94 -4.02 5.33 1.24
C LEU A 94 -4.07 4.17 2.23
N TYR A 95 -3.28 4.22 3.29
CA TYR A 95 -2.99 3.04 4.10
C TYR A 95 -3.82 2.99 5.37
N SER A 96 -3.76 4.04 6.18
CA SER A 96 -4.35 4.04 7.53
C SER A 96 -4.87 5.43 7.93
N PRO A 97 -5.90 5.52 8.79
CA PRO A 97 -6.32 6.76 9.43
C PRO A 97 -5.36 7.30 10.51
N ILE A 98 -4.46 6.47 11.04
CA ILE A 98 -3.50 6.82 12.09
C ILE A 98 -2.09 6.73 11.47
N VAL A 99 -1.59 7.87 10.98
CA VAL A 99 -0.29 8.00 10.32
C VAL A 99 0.39 9.27 10.80
N ALA A 100 1.67 9.22 11.15
CA ALA A 100 2.45 10.37 11.62
C ALA A 100 3.86 10.39 11.03
N VAL A 101 4.48 11.58 11.06
CA VAL A 101 5.91 11.73 10.81
C VAL A 101 6.69 11.19 12.01
N ASP A 102 7.76 10.44 11.74
CA ASP A 102 8.65 9.85 12.75
C ASP A 102 10.07 10.40 12.59
N GLY A 103 10.32 11.55 13.20
CA GLY A 103 11.60 12.25 13.14
C GLY A 103 11.81 13.00 11.83
N ILE A 104 13.00 12.88 11.24
CA ILE A 104 13.42 13.61 10.02
C ILE A 104 13.37 12.75 8.75
N ASP A 105 13.21 11.43 8.91
CA ASP A 105 13.44 10.44 7.87
C ASP A 105 12.48 9.25 7.97
N GLY A 106 11.41 9.37 8.76
CA GLY A 106 10.52 8.26 9.05
C GLY A 106 9.03 8.61 8.97
N ILE A 107 8.24 7.57 8.73
CA ILE A 107 6.77 7.58 8.83
C ILE A 107 6.38 6.43 9.73
N VAL A 108 5.44 6.67 10.64
CA VAL A 108 4.81 5.63 11.44
C VAL A 108 3.33 5.56 11.12
N MET A 109 2.77 4.36 11.08
CA MET A 109 1.34 4.18 10.97
C MET A 109 0.85 2.97 11.75
N ASP A 110 -0.34 3.10 12.33
CA ASP A 110 -1.07 1.96 12.87
C ASP A 110 -1.74 1.22 11.71
N THR A 111 -1.66 -0.11 11.71
CA THR A 111 -2.27 -0.96 10.69
C THR A 111 -3.19 -2.01 11.29
N GLU A 112 -3.63 -1.83 12.54
CA GLU A 112 -4.58 -2.75 13.19
C GLU A 112 -5.80 -3.03 12.28
N GLY A 113 -5.95 -4.32 11.91
CA GLY A 113 -7.03 -4.81 11.04
C GLY A 113 -6.90 -4.49 9.54
N ALA A 114 -5.84 -3.81 9.10
CA ALA A 114 -5.59 -3.47 7.69
C ALA A 114 -4.86 -4.58 6.91
N ASP A 115 -4.16 -5.48 7.61
CA ASP A 115 -3.38 -6.59 7.08
C ASP A 115 -4.25 -7.63 6.36
N HIS A 116 -5.38 -8.04 6.96
CA HIS A 116 -6.33 -8.98 6.35
C HIS A 116 -6.83 -8.51 4.97
N LEU A 117 -7.02 -7.20 4.81
CA LEU A 117 -7.48 -6.60 3.55
C LEU A 117 -6.43 -6.66 2.43
N GLN A 118 -5.15 -6.81 2.80
CA GLN A 118 -4.05 -6.98 1.86
C GLN A 118 -3.67 -8.44 1.64
N GLY A 119 -4.30 -9.39 2.34
CA GLY A 119 -3.93 -10.82 2.30
C GLY A 119 -2.85 -11.20 3.31
N GLY A 120 -2.66 -10.39 4.36
CA GLY A 120 -1.68 -10.58 5.43
C GLY A 120 -0.59 -9.49 5.45
N GLU A 121 0.27 -9.56 6.46
CA GLU A 121 1.32 -8.57 6.69
C GLU A 121 2.37 -8.54 5.57
N LEU A 122 2.79 -9.70 5.06
CA LEU A 122 3.81 -9.77 4.01
C LEU A 122 3.37 -9.09 2.70
N PRO A 123 2.18 -9.39 2.13
CA PRO A 123 1.66 -8.65 1.00
C PRO A 123 1.52 -7.14 1.27
N MET A 124 1.08 -6.76 2.47
CA MET A 124 0.93 -5.35 2.84
C MET A 124 2.26 -4.61 2.79
N VAL A 125 3.28 -5.12 3.49
CA VAL A 125 4.60 -4.49 3.60
C VAL A 125 5.31 -4.45 2.25
N THR A 126 5.21 -5.54 1.48
CA THR A 126 5.78 -5.61 0.12
C THR A 126 5.11 -4.58 -0.79
N LYS A 127 3.79 -4.45 -0.72
CA LYS A 127 3.03 -3.46 -1.50
C LYS A 127 3.40 -2.04 -1.10
N ILE A 128 3.59 -1.76 0.19
CA ILE A 128 4.05 -0.45 0.68
C ILE A 128 5.43 -0.16 0.09
N ALA A 129 6.40 -1.06 0.27
CA ALA A 129 7.76 -0.87 -0.25
C ALA A 129 7.76 -0.60 -1.77
N ASN A 130 7.04 -1.42 -2.55
CA ASN A 130 6.94 -1.26 -4.00
C ASN A 130 6.30 0.08 -4.42
N GLN A 131 5.32 0.59 -3.67
CA GLN A 131 4.70 1.88 -3.97
C GLN A 131 5.60 3.08 -3.70
N PHE A 132 6.50 2.97 -2.73
CA PHE A 132 7.53 3.98 -2.47
C PHE A 132 8.64 3.91 -3.53
N LEU A 133 9.10 2.69 -3.87
CA LEU A 133 10.08 2.47 -4.95
C LEU A 133 9.56 2.99 -6.30
N ALA A 134 8.29 2.75 -6.64
CA ALA A 134 7.65 3.27 -7.84
C ALA A 134 7.62 4.82 -7.88
N ARG A 135 7.72 5.47 -6.72
CA ARG A 135 7.83 6.93 -6.59
C ARG A 135 9.29 7.43 -6.48
N LYS A 136 10.26 6.56 -6.77
CA LYS A 136 11.71 6.86 -6.67
C LYS A 136 12.13 7.29 -5.26
N LEU A 137 11.55 6.65 -4.25
CA LEU A 137 11.97 6.75 -2.85
C LEU A 137 12.47 5.37 -2.43
N THR A 138 13.58 5.29 -1.69
CA THR A 138 14.13 4.02 -1.19
C THR A 138 13.68 3.77 0.26
N PRO A 139 12.63 2.96 0.49
CA PRO A 139 12.12 2.68 1.83
C PRO A 139 12.83 1.49 2.49
N ARG A 140 12.84 1.50 3.82
CA ARG A 140 13.01 0.33 4.68
C ARG A 140 11.78 0.22 5.58
N VAL A 141 11.03 -0.86 5.46
CA VAL A 141 9.73 -1.01 6.12
C VAL A 141 9.81 -2.10 7.17
N ALA A 142 9.40 -1.79 8.40
CA ALA A 142 9.30 -2.76 9.48
C ALA A 142 7.89 -2.80 10.07
N VAL A 143 7.45 -3.98 10.48
CA VAL A 143 6.22 -4.17 11.26
C VAL A 143 6.56 -4.80 12.61
N ALA A 144 6.01 -4.25 13.68
CA ALA A 144 6.15 -4.78 15.04
C ALA A 144 4.93 -4.43 15.90
N ASP A 145 4.93 -4.93 17.14
CA ASP A 145 3.82 -4.73 18.08
C ASP A 145 3.79 -3.30 18.65
N THR A 146 4.91 -2.59 18.59
CA THR A 146 5.09 -1.25 19.15
C THR A 146 5.75 -0.31 18.15
N TRP A 147 5.47 1.00 18.28
CA TRP A 147 6.14 2.02 17.47
C TRP A 147 7.65 2.00 17.69
N GLY A 148 8.12 1.95 18.93
CA GLY A 148 9.55 1.86 19.22
C GLY A 148 10.25 0.67 18.54
N ALA A 149 9.62 -0.50 18.55
CA ALA A 149 10.21 -1.69 17.95
C ALA A 149 10.21 -1.62 16.42
N ALA A 150 9.11 -1.18 15.82
CA ALA A 150 9.02 -0.98 14.38
C ALA A 150 10.07 0.05 13.92
N HIS A 151 10.20 1.17 14.63
CA HIS A 151 11.21 2.21 14.37
C HIS A 151 12.63 1.65 14.39
N ALA A 152 12.99 0.91 15.45
CA ALA A 152 14.32 0.35 15.61
C ALA A 152 14.62 -0.69 14.54
N CYS A 153 13.68 -1.60 14.27
CA CYS A 153 13.84 -2.63 13.25
C CYS A 153 13.99 -2.03 11.83
N ALA A 154 13.20 -1.01 11.47
CA ALA A 154 13.28 -0.37 10.15
C ALA A 154 14.67 0.25 9.88
N ARG A 155 15.31 0.78 10.93
CA ARG A 155 16.64 1.39 10.86
C ARG A 155 17.80 0.40 11.01
N ALA A 156 17.55 -0.77 11.60
CA ALA A 156 18.56 -1.81 11.77
C ALA A 156 18.77 -2.69 10.53
N ILE A 157 17.77 -2.80 9.65
CA ILE A 157 17.84 -3.69 8.49
C ILE A 157 18.62 -3.07 7.32
N SER A 158 19.24 -3.95 6.52
CA SER A 158 19.80 -3.60 5.19
C SER A 158 18.92 -4.07 4.02
N ARG A 159 17.89 -4.87 4.30
CA ARG A 159 16.87 -5.32 3.34
C ARG A 159 15.71 -4.32 3.29
N ASP A 160 14.84 -4.44 2.28
CA ASP A 160 13.71 -3.52 2.09
C ASP A 160 12.62 -3.65 3.15
N THR A 161 12.39 -4.87 3.66
CA THR A 161 11.25 -5.17 4.53
C THR A 161 11.58 -6.14 5.66
N VAL A 162 10.96 -5.97 6.83
CA VAL A 162 11.03 -6.91 7.96
C VAL A 162 9.71 -6.98 8.70
N ILE A 163 9.36 -8.17 9.16
CA ILE A 163 8.17 -8.41 9.97
C ILE A 163 8.63 -9.07 11.26
N VAL A 164 8.38 -8.41 12.38
CA VAL A 164 8.58 -8.97 13.71
C VAL A 164 7.30 -9.74 14.07
N PRO A 165 7.38 -11.06 14.32
CA PRO A 165 6.21 -11.82 14.74
C PRO A 165 5.63 -11.28 16.06
N LEU A 166 4.32 -11.44 16.23
CA LEU A 166 3.62 -11.09 17.47
C LEU A 166 4.31 -11.71 18.69
N GLY A 167 4.64 -10.89 19.68
CA GLY A 167 5.27 -11.35 20.92
C GLY A 167 6.79 -11.59 20.83
N GLU A 168 7.40 -11.48 19.65
CA GLU A 168 8.86 -11.59 19.48
C GLU A 168 9.59 -10.24 19.55
N THR A 169 8.88 -9.16 19.94
CA THR A 169 9.42 -7.80 20.03
C THR A 169 10.71 -7.72 20.85
N VAL A 170 10.78 -8.35 22.03
CA VAL A 170 11.97 -8.34 22.89
C VAL A 170 13.18 -8.92 22.16
N ARG A 171 13.03 -10.11 21.57
CA ARG A 171 14.11 -10.82 20.86
C ARG A 171 14.60 -10.04 19.65
N ALA A 172 13.70 -9.32 18.96
CA ALA A 172 14.04 -8.51 17.80
C ALA A 172 14.87 -7.27 18.15
N VAL A 173 14.61 -6.64 19.31
CA VAL A 173 15.23 -5.35 19.67
C VAL A 173 16.41 -5.45 20.64
N GLU A 174 16.54 -6.54 21.40
CA GLU A 174 17.53 -6.66 22.49
C GLU A 174 18.98 -6.42 22.02
N LYS A 175 19.34 -6.93 20.83
CA LYS A 175 20.70 -6.81 20.26
C LYS A 175 20.91 -5.53 19.45
N LEU A 176 19.89 -4.70 19.31
CA LEU A 176 19.98 -3.47 18.53
C LEU A 176 20.76 -2.40 19.31
N PRO A 177 21.44 -1.48 18.61
CA PRO A 177 22.21 -0.43 19.27
C PRO A 177 21.31 0.58 19.98
N ILE A 178 21.78 1.12 21.11
CA ILE A 178 21.04 2.11 21.93
C ILE A 178 20.68 3.40 21.18
N SER A 179 21.34 3.70 20.06
CA SER A 179 21.01 4.84 19.20
C SER A 179 19.61 4.75 18.57
N LEU A 180 19.00 3.55 18.54
CA LEU A 180 17.67 3.32 18.00
C LEU A 180 16.54 3.51 19.01
N LEU A 181 16.85 3.87 20.26
CA LEU A 181 15.84 4.16 21.31
C LEU A 181 15.19 5.55 21.19
N ARG A 182 15.48 6.31 20.13
CA ARG A 182 15.02 7.72 19.95
C ARG A 182 15.35 8.61 21.15
N LEU A 183 16.54 8.40 21.71
CA LEU A 183 17.09 9.23 22.77
C LEU A 183 17.88 10.41 22.16
N PRO A 184 18.00 11.54 22.86
CA PRO A 184 18.85 12.65 22.43
C PRO A 184 20.30 12.19 22.18
N GLY A 185 20.92 12.67 21.11
CA GLY A 185 22.26 12.22 20.70
C GLY A 185 23.35 12.39 21.77
N LYS A 186 23.22 13.40 22.64
CA LYS A 186 24.10 13.61 23.80
C LYS A 186 23.98 12.44 24.80
N VAL A 187 22.75 12.06 25.15
CA VAL A 187 22.47 10.94 26.07
C VAL A 187 23.02 9.62 25.49
N VAL A 188 22.84 9.39 24.19
CA VAL A 188 23.40 8.21 23.51
C VAL A 188 24.93 8.19 23.61
N SER A 189 25.59 9.33 23.41
CA SER A 189 27.05 9.45 23.49
C SER A 189 27.57 9.21 24.90
N ASP A 190 26.89 9.75 25.91
CA ASP A 190 27.23 9.56 27.31
C ASP A 190 27.05 8.10 27.74
N LEU A 191 25.96 7.44 27.31
CA LEU A 191 25.71 6.01 27.56
C LEU A 191 26.78 5.12 26.92
N ARG A 192 27.22 5.43 25.69
CA ARG A 192 28.33 4.72 25.04
C ARG A 192 29.63 4.86 25.80
N THR A 193 29.89 6.05 26.36
CA THR A 193 31.08 6.30 27.19
C THR A 193 31.07 5.46 28.47
N LEU A 194 29.88 5.14 28.99
CA LEU A 194 29.70 4.24 30.13
C LEU A 194 29.73 2.75 29.76
N GLY A 195 29.90 2.41 28.48
CA GLY A 195 30.02 1.04 28.00
C GLY A 195 28.72 0.41 27.50
N PHE A 196 27.59 1.13 27.50
CA PHE A 196 26.33 0.60 26.95
C PHE A 196 26.34 0.66 25.42
N GLN A 197 26.18 -0.50 24.78
CA GLN A 197 26.11 -0.59 23.32
C GLN A 197 24.72 -0.99 22.85
N THR A 198 24.06 -1.92 23.54
CA THR A 198 22.79 -2.51 23.10
C THR A 198 21.60 -2.13 23.97
N ILE A 199 20.39 -2.19 23.39
CA ILE A 199 19.13 -1.93 24.10
C ILE A 199 18.92 -2.93 25.23
N GLY A 200 19.29 -4.20 25.02
CA GLY A 200 19.22 -5.25 26.03
C GLY A 200 20.07 -4.97 27.26
N GLU A 201 21.34 -4.61 27.07
CA GLU A 201 22.24 -4.22 28.17
C GLU A 201 21.63 -3.10 29.03
N LEU A 202 21.09 -2.08 28.37
CA LEU A 202 20.46 -0.95 29.05
C LEU A 202 19.17 -1.37 29.78
N ALA A 203 18.40 -2.29 29.20
CA ALA A 203 17.16 -2.81 29.78
C ALA A 203 17.40 -3.67 31.05
N HIS A 204 18.52 -4.40 31.11
CA HIS A 204 18.90 -5.23 32.26
C HIS A 204 19.57 -4.43 33.40
N THR A 205 19.80 -3.14 33.20
CA THR A 205 20.43 -2.28 34.21
C THR A 205 19.41 -1.75 35.23
N PRO A 206 19.77 -1.64 36.53
CA PRO A 206 18.90 -1.03 37.53
C PRO A 206 18.43 0.37 37.12
N ARG A 207 17.11 0.62 37.21
CA ARG A 207 16.49 1.86 36.71
C ARG A 207 16.82 3.08 37.55
N ALA A 208 16.91 2.93 38.88
CA ALA A 208 17.10 4.06 39.79
C ALA A 208 18.39 4.88 39.52
N PRO A 209 19.58 4.26 39.34
CA PRO A 209 20.79 4.99 38.95
C PRO A 209 20.69 5.69 37.60
N LEU A 210 20.05 5.05 36.61
CA LEU A 210 19.87 5.63 35.27
C LEU A 210 18.97 6.86 35.32
N THR A 211 17.83 6.77 36.02
CA THR A 211 16.89 7.88 36.18
C THR A 211 17.52 9.05 36.94
N LEU A 212 18.32 8.78 37.97
CA LEU A 212 18.98 9.83 38.75
C LEU A 212 20.03 10.61 37.93
N ARG A 213 20.73 9.92 37.01
CA ARG A 213 21.80 10.53 36.20
C ARG A 213 21.31 11.16 34.89
N PHE A 214 20.36 10.51 34.21
CA PHE A 214 19.93 10.87 32.85
C PHE A 214 18.46 11.29 32.76
N GLY A 215 17.72 11.22 33.86
CA GLY A 215 16.28 11.50 33.90
C GLY A 215 15.41 10.32 33.49
N PRO A 216 14.07 10.49 33.54
CA PRO A 216 13.10 9.39 33.36
C PRO A 216 12.93 8.94 31.90
N GLU A 217 13.48 9.68 30.93
CA GLU A 217 13.24 9.43 29.50
C GLU A 217 13.74 8.06 29.03
N ILE A 218 14.91 7.62 29.52
CA ILE A 218 15.47 6.29 29.18
C ILE A 218 14.49 5.20 29.59
N GLY A 219 14.00 5.25 30.83
CA GLY A 219 13.03 4.30 31.35
C GLY A 219 11.75 4.27 30.52
N ARG A 220 11.23 5.46 30.19
CA ARG A 220 10.04 5.61 29.34
C ARG A 220 10.23 5.00 27.94
N ARG A 221 11.35 5.30 27.26
CA ARG A 221 11.64 4.76 25.93
C ARG A 221 11.80 3.23 25.93
N LEU A 222 12.41 2.68 26.98
CA LEU A 222 12.48 1.22 27.18
C LEU A 222 11.08 0.61 27.40
N ASP A 223 10.23 1.24 28.20
CA ASP A 223 8.88 0.71 28.40
C ASP A 223 8.01 0.81 27.15
N GLN A 224 8.19 1.85 26.32
CA GLN A 224 7.51 1.99 25.04
C GLN A 224 7.97 0.95 24.01
N ILE A 225 9.29 0.73 23.85
CA ILE A 225 9.81 -0.24 22.88
C ILE A 225 9.37 -1.66 23.22
N PHE A 226 9.34 -2.03 24.51
CA PHE A 226 8.89 -3.35 24.98
C PHE A 226 7.38 -3.46 25.16
N GLY A 227 6.60 -2.40 24.88
CA GLY A 227 5.13 -2.44 24.92
C GLY A 227 4.53 -2.47 26.32
N ARG A 228 5.30 -2.10 27.35
CA ARG A 228 4.82 -2.00 28.74
C ARG A 228 3.98 -0.74 28.97
N ILE A 229 4.29 0.34 28.24
CA ILE A 229 3.55 1.60 28.25
C ILE A 229 3.13 1.90 26.80
N PRO A 230 1.87 2.31 26.56
CA PRO A 230 1.42 2.70 25.23
C PRO A 230 2.19 3.92 24.71
N GLU A 231 2.46 3.93 23.41
CA GLU A 231 3.00 5.09 22.70
C GLU A 231 1.99 5.47 21.61
N PRO A 232 1.01 6.35 21.93
CA PRO A 232 -0.02 6.72 20.96
C PRO A 232 0.60 7.50 19.80
N ILE A 233 0.15 7.18 18.60
CA ILE A 233 0.54 7.87 17.38
C ILE A 233 -0.40 9.07 17.20
N ASP A 234 0.18 10.26 17.05
CA ASP A 234 -0.59 11.47 16.73
C ASP A 234 -0.76 11.64 15.22
N PRO A 235 -1.96 11.41 14.67
CA PRO A 235 -2.13 11.44 13.23
C PRO A 235 -1.84 12.83 12.67
N ILE A 236 -1.10 12.88 11.57
CA ILE A 236 -0.85 14.13 10.84
C ILE A 236 -2.18 14.76 10.36
N ARG A 237 -2.28 16.08 10.49
CA ARG A 237 -3.41 16.89 10.02
C ARG A 237 -2.90 18.13 9.31
N THR A 238 -3.57 18.53 8.23
CA THR A 238 -3.35 19.83 7.59
C THR A 238 -4.57 20.72 7.79
N ALA A 239 -4.36 22.03 7.76
CA ALA A 239 -5.43 23.02 7.84
C ALA A 239 -6.45 22.91 6.69
N GLU A 240 -6.10 22.24 5.61
CA GLU A 240 -6.98 21.99 4.47
C GLU A 240 -8.04 20.92 4.78
N LEU A 241 -7.73 19.96 5.66
CA LEU A 241 -8.68 18.94 6.06
C LEU A 241 -9.83 19.55 6.86
N ILE A 242 -11.05 19.15 6.52
CA ILE A 242 -12.23 19.53 7.29
C ILE A 242 -12.38 18.53 8.42
N GLU A 243 -12.31 19.01 9.66
CA GLU A 243 -12.52 18.22 10.86
C GLU A 243 -13.52 18.88 11.79
N VAL A 244 -14.28 18.03 12.48
CA VAL A 244 -15.20 18.42 13.54
C VAL A 244 -14.97 17.49 14.72
N SER A 245 -14.99 18.03 15.95
CA SER A 245 -14.72 17.23 17.14
C SER A 245 -15.68 17.56 18.28
N ARG A 246 -15.84 16.58 19.17
CA ARG A 246 -16.59 16.72 20.41
C ARG A 246 -15.81 16.10 21.54
N ALA A 247 -15.41 16.95 22.49
CA ALA A 247 -14.92 16.53 23.80
C ALA A 247 -16.09 16.35 24.77
N PHE A 248 -15.97 15.38 25.67
CA PHE A 248 -16.96 15.06 26.69
C PHE A 248 -16.43 15.42 28.08
N ALA A 249 -17.30 15.97 28.92
CA ALA A 249 -16.96 16.27 30.31
C ALA A 249 -16.88 14.98 31.16
N GLU A 250 -17.71 13.99 30.82
CA GLU A 250 -17.69 12.66 31.42
C GLU A 250 -17.47 11.62 30.30
N PRO A 251 -16.57 10.64 30.51
CA PRO A 251 -16.30 9.62 29.51
C PRO A 251 -17.55 8.82 29.14
N ILE A 252 -17.78 8.63 27.84
CA ILE A 252 -18.92 7.85 27.34
C ILE A 252 -18.49 6.43 26.95
N GLY A 253 -19.38 5.46 27.11
CA GLY A 253 -19.13 4.06 26.69
C GLY A 253 -20.33 3.35 26.06
N ALA A 254 -21.55 3.86 26.21
CA ALA A 254 -22.75 3.24 25.64
C ALA A 254 -22.83 3.43 24.12
N ALA A 255 -23.06 2.35 23.37
CA ALA A 255 -23.10 2.35 21.90
C ALA A 255 -24.13 3.34 21.35
N GLU A 256 -25.32 3.42 21.96
CA GLU A 256 -26.39 4.34 21.56
C GLU A 256 -25.97 5.80 21.73
N THR A 257 -25.17 6.09 22.75
CA THR A 257 -24.64 7.43 23.01
C THR A 257 -23.57 7.78 21.98
N ILE A 258 -22.67 6.83 21.67
CA ILE A 258 -21.65 6.99 20.64
C ILE A 258 -22.31 7.25 19.28
N ASP A 259 -23.27 6.42 18.87
CA ASP A 259 -24.01 6.57 17.61
C ASP A 259 -24.72 7.93 17.50
N LYS A 260 -25.33 8.38 18.60
CA LYS A 260 -25.99 9.70 18.65
C LYS A 260 -24.99 10.84 18.41
N TYR A 261 -23.80 10.78 19.00
CA TYR A 261 -22.79 11.81 18.80
C TYR A 261 -22.09 11.71 17.44
N VAL A 262 -21.86 10.50 16.93
CA VAL A 262 -21.37 10.28 15.57
C VAL A 262 -22.33 10.89 14.55
N GLY A 263 -23.63 10.65 14.68
CA GLY A 263 -24.63 11.28 13.79
C GLY A 263 -24.60 12.81 13.82
N ARG A 264 -24.40 13.42 15.01
CA ARG A 264 -24.24 14.87 15.14
C ARG A 264 -22.96 15.39 14.49
N LEU A 265 -21.84 14.69 14.66
CA LEU A 265 -20.58 15.03 14.00
C LEU A 265 -20.69 14.92 12.49
N VAL A 266 -21.42 13.92 11.98
CA VAL A 266 -21.69 13.77 10.54
C VAL A 266 -22.45 14.98 9.99
N VAL A 267 -23.48 15.46 10.69
CA VAL A 267 -24.22 16.68 10.29
C VAL A 267 -23.26 17.88 10.21
N GLN A 268 -22.48 18.11 11.26
CA GLN A 268 -21.53 19.23 11.30
C GLN A 268 -20.46 19.14 10.20
N LEU A 269 -19.93 17.94 9.94
CA LEU A 269 -18.95 17.72 8.89
C LEU A 269 -19.54 18.07 7.51
N ILE A 270 -20.79 17.66 7.25
CA ILE A 270 -21.47 17.90 5.98
C ILE A 270 -21.77 19.39 5.80
N GLU A 271 -22.15 20.11 6.87
CA GLU A 271 -22.32 21.57 6.83
C GLU A 271 -21.02 22.29 6.44
N GLU A 272 -19.88 21.90 7.01
CA GLU A 272 -18.57 22.46 6.65
C GLU A 272 -18.15 22.11 5.22
N LEU A 273 -18.40 20.87 4.77
CA LEU A 273 -18.16 20.45 3.39
C LEU A 273 -19.04 21.24 2.40
N GLN A 274 -20.30 21.48 2.75
CA GLN A 274 -21.25 22.25 1.95
C GLN A 274 -20.78 23.70 1.76
N LYS A 275 -20.27 24.36 2.81
CA LYS A 275 -19.71 25.72 2.70
C LYS A 275 -18.58 25.82 1.67
N ARG A 276 -17.86 24.72 1.42
CA ARG A 276 -16.75 24.65 0.46
C ARG A 276 -17.11 24.02 -0.89
N GLY A 277 -18.36 23.61 -1.09
CA GLY A 277 -18.79 22.92 -2.32
C GLY A 277 -18.17 21.53 -2.51
N LEU A 278 -17.78 20.87 -1.42
CA LEU A 278 -17.11 19.58 -1.42
C LEU A 278 -18.05 18.45 -0.98
N GLY A 279 -17.79 17.24 -1.45
CA GLY A 279 -18.40 16.01 -0.94
C GLY A 279 -17.34 15.07 -0.37
N VAL A 280 -17.72 14.28 0.63
CA VAL A 280 -16.80 13.34 1.27
C VAL A 280 -16.59 12.12 0.39
N ARG A 281 -15.32 11.73 0.27
CA ARG A 281 -14.84 10.54 -0.43
C ARG A 281 -14.27 9.52 0.55
N ARG A 282 -13.71 10.02 1.65
CA ARG A 282 -13.25 9.25 2.79
C ARG A 282 -13.33 10.07 4.06
N ALA A 283 -13.93 9.50 5.09
CA ALA A 283 -13.99 10.06 6.42
C ALA A 283 -13.38 9.10 7.45
N ASP A 284 -12.65 9.66 8.41
CA ASP A 284 -12.07 8.93 9.52
C ASP A 284 -12.64 9.44 10.84
N LEU A 285 -13.23 8.55 11.62
CA LEU A 285 -13.65 8.79 13.00
C LEU A 285 -12.53 8.35 13.93
N ILE A 286 -11.89 9.31 14.60
CA ILE A 286 -10.87 9.09 15.61
C ILE A 286 -11.54 9.13 16.99
N VAL A 287 -11.33 8.06 17.74
CA VAL A 287 -11.83 7.86 19.10
C VAL A 287 -10.64 7.97 20.05
N GLU A 288 -10.62 9.01 20.88
CA GLU A 288 -9.62 9.19 21.94
C GLU A 288 -10.19 8.70 23.27
N LYS A 289 -9.50 7.73 23.89
CA LYS A 289 -9.90 7.09 25.15
C LYS A 289 -9.20 7.73 26.34
N VAL A 290 -9.75 7.49 27.54
CA VAL A 290 -9.20 7.98 28.82
C VAL A 290 -7.74 7.54 29.06
N ASP A 291 -7.36 6.38 28.54
CA ASP A 291 -5.98 5.86 28.65
C ASP A 291 -4.98 6.52 27.68
N GLY A 292 -5.42 7.52 26.90
CA GLY A 292 -4.62 8.21 25.90
C GLY A 292 -4.41 7.43 24.60
N THR A 293 -4.93 6.20 24.50
CA THR A 293 -4.87 5.42 23.26
C THR A 293 -5.96 5.88 22.30
N ARG A 294 -5.71 5.67 21.01
CA ARG A 294 -6.57 6.13 19.93
C ARG A 294 -6.98 4.96 19.08
N GLN A 295 -8.26 4.91 18.75
CA GLN A 295 -8.80 3.99 17.77
C GLN A 295 -9.35 4.80 16.61
N ALA A 296 -9.28 4.27 15.40
CA ALA A 296 -9.81 4.95 14.24
C ALA A 296 -10.69 4.04 13.40
N ILE A 297 -11.83 4.57 12.97
CA ILE A 297 -12.77 3.92 12.07
C ILE A 297 -12.82 4.72 10.77
N ARG A 298 -12.54 4.05 9.66
CA ARG A 298 -12.54 4.65 8.34
C ARG A 298 -13.81 4.25 7.57
N ALA A 299 -14.47 5.25 6.98
CA ALA A 299 -15.58 5.07 6.04
C ALA A 299 -15.18 5.67 4.68
N GLY A 300 -15.27 4.87 3.61
CA GLY A 300 -15.01 5.31 2.23
C GLY A 300 -16.29 5.35 1.39
N THR A 301 -16.37 6.29 0.46
CA THR A 301 -17.44 6.39 -0.53
C THR A 301 -16.88 6.40 -1.95
N VAL A 302 -17.61 5.77 -2.85
CA VAL A 302 -17.24 5.55 -4.24
C VAL A 302 -17.46 6.77 -5.13
N LYS A 303 -18.32 7.70 -4.70
CA LYS A 303 -18.49 9.05 -5.27
C LYS A 303 -18.43 10.06 -4.11
N PRO A 304 -18.15 11.34 -4.39
CA PRO A 304 -18.31 12.37 -3.36
C PRO A 304 -19.78 12.40 -2.90
N VAL A 305 -19.99 12.38 -1.58
CA VAL A 305 -21.32 12.32 -0.96
C VAL A 305 -21.47 13.41 0.09
N ARG A 306 -22.68 13.97 0.22
CA ARG A 306 -23.11 14.85 1.32
C ARG A 306 -24.40 14.36 2.01
N ASP A 307 -24.72 13.07 1.87
CA ASP A 307 -25.89 12.45 2.51
C ASP A 307 -25.58 12.08 3.96
N VAL A 308 -26.27 12.77 4.89
CA VAL A 308 -26.14 12.58 6.34
C VAL A 308 -26.54 11.16 6.76
N ALA A 309 -27.67 10.66 6.24
CA ALA A 309 -28.21 9.36 6.64
C ALA A 309 -27.28 8.24 6.17
N TRP A 310 -26.75 8.37 4.95
CA TRP A 310 -25.80 7.40 4.39
C TRP A 310 -24.49 7.36 5.18
N LEU A 311 -23.86 8.50 5.41
CA LEU A 311 -22.58 8.54 6.11
C LEU A 311 -22.73 8.07 7.57
N THR A 312 -23.83 8.44 8.24
CA THR A 312 -24.15 7.95 9.59
C THR A 312 -24.29 6.43 9.62
N LYS A 313 -24.96 5.84 8.62
CA LYS A 313 -25.11 4.38 8.51
C LYS A 313 -23.75 3.69 8.35
N LEU A 314 -22.86 4.22 7.50
CA LEU A 314 -21.53 3.62 7.28
C LEU A 314 -20.68 3.57 8.56
N PHE A 315 -20.80 4.57 9.43
CA PHE A 315 -20.14 4.56 10.73
C PHE A 315 -20.84 3.67 11.75
N ARG A 316 -22.19 3.71 11.80
CA ARG A 316 -22.99 2.87 12.71
C ARG A 316 -22.73 1.38 12.51
N ASP A 317 -22.67 0.93 11.26
CA ASP A 317 -22.33 -0.45 10.88
C ASP A 317 -20.95 -0.90 11.42
N ARG A 318 -20.14 0.04 11.94
CA ARG A 318 -18.82 -0.21 12.53
C ARG A 318 -18.69 0.25 13.98
N THR A 319 -19.72 0.86 14.58
CA THR A 319 -19.67 1.32 15.99
C THR A 319 -19.41 0.15 16.94
N GLU A 320 -19.90 -1.05 16.61
CA GLU A 320 -19.63 -2.27 17.39
C GLU A 320 -18.14 -2.63 17.48
N LYS A 321 -17.31 -2.12 16.57
CA LYS A 321 -15.85 -2.31 16.61
C LYS A 321 -15.15 -1.34 17.55
N ILE A 322 -15.85 -0.29 18.02
CA ILE A 322 -15.27 0.65 18.98
C ILE A 322 -15.16 -0.08 20.31
N GLU A 323 -13.95 -0.13 20.85
CA GLU A 323 -13.68 -0.70 22.17
C GLU A 323 -13.55 0.45 23.16
N PRO A 324 -14.65 0.90 23.81
CA PRO A 324 -14.61 2.09 24.65
C PRO A 324 -13.70 1.95 25.88
N GLY A 325 -13.45 0.73 26.35
CA GLY A 325 -12.58 0.48 27.51
C GLY A 325 -13.06 1.24 28.75
N PHE A 326 -12.20 2.12 29.28
CA PHE A 326 -12.50 3.01 30.42
C PHE A 326 -13.37 4.22 30.06
N GLY A 327 -13.71 4.39 28.78
CA GLY A 327 -14.54 5.45 28.26
C GLY A 327 -13.83 6.29 27.20
N ILE A 328 -14.64 7.02 26.44
CA ILE A 328 -14.22 7.90 25.35
C ILE A 328 -14.30 9.34 25.83
N GLU A 329 -13.20 10.08 25.73
CA GLU A 329 -13.11 11.49 26.12
C GLU A 329 -13.35 12.43 24.95
N LYS A 330 -12.99 12.01 23.73
CA LYS A 330 -13.14 12.83 22.53
C LYS A 330 -13.39 12.00 21.27
N LEU A 331 -14.34 12.45 20.47
CA LEU A 331 -14.59 11.97 19.12
C LEU A 331 -14.20 13.06 18.12
N THR A 332 -13.43 12.71 17.10
CA THR A 332 -13.05 13.62 16.01
C THR A 332 -13.38 12.96 14.68
N LEU A 333 -14.19 13.62 13.85
CA LEU A 333 -14.53 13.17 12.51
C LEU A 333 -13.82 14.05 11.47
N VAL A 334 -13.03 13.43 10.60
CA VAL A 334 -12.17 14.12 9.63
C VAL A 334 -12.50 13.66 8.21
N ALA A 335 -12.77 14.59 7.31
CA ALA A 335 -12.86 14.32 5.86
C ALA A 335 -11.46 14.28 5.25
N VAL A 336 -10.80 13.12 5.35
CA VAL A 336 -9.42 12.91 4.86
C VAL A 336 -9.31 12.99 3.34
N MET A 337 -10.41 12.69 2.63
CA MET A 337 -10.49 12.89 1.19
C MET A 337 -11.85 13.49 0.86
N ALA A 338 -11.82 14.69 0.29
CA ALA A 338 -12.98 15.41 -0.19
C ALA A 338 -12.75 15.86 -1.63
N GLU A 339 -13.77 15.76 -2.46
CA GLU A 339 -13.73 16.15 -3.87
C GLU A 339 -14.87 17.16 -4.13
N PRO A 340 -14.75 18.06 -5.11
CA PRO A 340 -15.86 18.91 -5.53
C PRO A 340 -17.10 18.08 -5.84
N LEU A 341 -18.25 18.50 -5.30
CA LEU A 341 -19.53 17.84 -5.56
C LEU A 341 -20.41 18.75 -6.41
N GLU A 342 -20.65 18.34 -7.65
CA GLU A 342 -21.63 19.00 -8.51
C GLU A 342 -23.05 18.74 -7.99
N GLU A 343 -23.79 19.82 -7.75
CA GLU A 343 -25.20 19.72 -7.38
C GLU A 343 -26.02 19.40 -8.62
N ARG A 344 -26.45 18.13 -8.75
CA ARG A 344 -27.40 17.73 -9.78
C ARG A 344 -28.82 17.85 -9.23
N GLN A 345 -29.59 18.76 -9.81
CA GLN A 345 -31.03 18.78 -9.59
C GLN A 345 -31.62 17.47 -10.12
N LYS A 346 -32.16 16.63 -9.24
CA LYS A 346 -32.96 15.49 -9.69
C LYS A 346 -34.22 16.05 -10.35
N SER A 347 -34.23 16.16 -11.67
CA SER A 347 -35.46 16.40 -12.41
C SER A 347 -36.37 15.21 -12.15
N SER A 348 -37.58 15.46 -11.63
CA SER A 348 -38.63 14.45 -11.55
C SER A 348 -39.13 14.14 -12.96
N SER A 349 -38.35 13.43 -13.76
CA SER A 349 -38.80 12.95 -15.06
C SER A 349 -39.53 11.64 -14.85
N LEU A 350 -40.85 11.66 -15.02
CA LEU A 350 -41.73 10.49 -15.02
C LEU A 350 -41.48 9.56 -16.24
N VAL A 351 -40.40 9.77 -17.01
CA VAL A 351 -40.19 9.18 -18.34
C VAL A 351 -38.80 8.54 -18.51
N GLU A 352 -37.87 8.71 -17.57
CA GLU A 352 -36.57 8.02 -17.62
C GLU A 352 -36.61 6.81 -16.68
N ASP A 353 -36.24 5.62 -17.19
CA ASP A 353 -36.02 4.45 -16.36
C ASP A 353 -35.06 4.83 -15.21
N GLU A 354 -35.49 4.69 -13.96
CA GLU A 354 -34.62 4.90 -12.80
C GLU A 354 -33.46 3.91 -12.89
N VAL A 355 -32.31 4.38 -13.40
CA VAL A 355 -31.06 3.63 -13.35
C VAL A 355 -30.74 3.45 -11.87
N MET A 356 -31.01 2.25 -11.36
CA MET A 356 -30.78 1.91 -9.96
C MET A 356 -29.32 2.17 -9.61
N ASP A 357 -29.08 3.14 -8.74
CA ASP A 357 -27.73 3.50 -8.33
C ASP A 357 -27.15 2.40 -7.43
N VAL A 358 -26.20 1.64 -7.96
CA VAL A 358 -25.49 0.58 -7.22
C VAL A 358 -24.37 1.12 -6.33
N THR A 359 -24.08 2.43 -6.37
CA THR A 359 -23.01 3.06 -5.59
C THR A 359 -23.11 2.77 -4.08
N PRO A 360 -24.28 2.86 -3.42
CA PRO A 360 -24.42 2.52 -1.99
C PRO A 360 -24.06 1.06 -1.68
N LEU A 361 -24.32 0.13 -2.61
CA LEU A 361 -23.99 -1.27 -2.42
C LEU A 361 -22.46 -1.48 -2.52
N ILE A 362 -21.81 -0.82 -3.48
CA ILE A 362 -20.34 -0.85 -3.62
C ILE A 362 -19.67 -0.29 -2.36
N ASP A 363 -20.21 0.81 -1.81
CA ASP A 363 -19.76 1.42 -0.55
C ASP A 363 -19.84 0.42 0.62
N ILE A 364 -20.98 -0.26 0.82
CA ILE A 364 -21.14 -1.24 1.92
C ILE A 364 -20.10 -2.35 1.79
N TYR A 365 -19.97 -2.96 0.61
CA TYR A 365 -19.03 -4.06 0.40
C TYR A 365 -17.57 -3.62 0.54
N GLY A 366 -17.22 -2.46 -0.01
CA GLY A 366 -15.89 -1.87 0.14
C GLY A 366 -15.53 -1.60 1.59
N ASN A 367 -16.48 -1.07 2.38
CA ASN A 367 -16.29 -0.83 3.80
C ASN A 367 -16.21 -2.12 4.64
N ARG A 368 -16.85 -3.20 4.20
CA ARG A 368 -16.71 -4.53 4.85
C ARG A 368 -15.43 -5.27 4.44
N GLY A 369 -14.58 -4.65 3.61
CA GLY A 369 -13.30 -5.23 3.18
C GLY A 369 -13.38 -6.12 1.95
N GLN A 370 -14.54 -6.17 1.28
CA GLN A 370 -14.71 -6.93 0.04
C GLN A 370 -14.30 -6.07 -1.16
N ARG A 371 -13.63 -6.70 -2.13
CA ARG A 371 -13.21 -6.03 -3.37
C ARG A 371 -14.26 -6.22 -4.45
N VAL A 372 -15.05 -5.17 -4.68
CA VAL A 372 -15.98 -5.11 -5.81
C VAL A 372 -15.28 -4.51 -7.02
N TYR A 373 -15.36 -5.19 -8.15
CA TYR A 373 -14.80 -4.74 -9.41
C TYR A 373 -15.74 -5.10 -10.56
N ARG A 374 -15.63 -4.35 -11.65
CA ARG A 374 -16.22 -4.74 -12.94
C ARG A 374 -15.14 -5.31 -13.83
N VAL A 375 -15.53 -6.13 -14.80
CA VAL A 375 -14.62 -6.61 -15.85
C VAL A 375 -14.87 -5.79 -17.10
N ALA A 376 -13.78 -5.36 -17.72
CA ALA A 376 -13.76 -4.56 -18.93
C ALA A 376 -13.03 -5.30 -20.04
N PRO A 377 -13.50 -5.24 -21.30
CA PRO A 377 -12.71 -5.71 -22.43
C PRO A 377 -11.46 -4.84 -22.60
N VAL A 378 -10.39 -5.46 -23.09
CA VAL A 378 -9.12 -4.83 -23.47
C VAL A 378 -8.81 -5.23 -24.90
N ALA A 379 -8.26 -4.30 -25.68
CA ALA A 379 -7.80 -4.54 -27.04
C ALA A 379 -6.53 -5.42 -27.02
N SER A 380 -6.72 -6.73 -26.86
CA SER A 380 -5.65 -7.72 -26.87
C SER A 380 -6.16 -9.00 -27.49
N ASP A 381 -5.41 -9.53 -28.46
CA ASP A 381 -5.68 -10.83 -29.07
C ASP A 381 -5.30 -11.99 -28.14
N VAL A 382 -4.41 -11.72 -27.18
CA VAL A 382 -4.00 -12.69 -26.16
C VAL A 382 -5.12 -12.89 -25.15
N PRO A 383 -5.71 -14.10 -25.04
CA PRO A 383 -6.95 -14.29 -24.29
C PRO A 383 -6.85 -13.90 -22.81
N GLU A 384 -5.70 -14.18 -22.19
CA GLU A 384 -5.40 -13.85 -20.80
C GLU A 384 -5.34 -12.33 -20.53
N ARG A 385 -5.12 -11.53 -21.58
CA ARG A 385 -5.00 -10.05 -21.51
C ARG A 385 -6.18 -9.32 -22.16
N SER A 386 -7.11 -10.04 -22.79
CA SER A 386 -8.33 -9.49 -23.40
C SER A 386 -9.36 -8.94 -22.41
N VAL A 387 -9.14 -9.13 -21.10
CA VAL A 387 -9.99 -8.63 -20.03
C VAL A 387 -9.17 -8.01 -18.90
N GLN A 388 -9.67 -6.92 -18.34
CA GLN A 388 -9.08 -6.29 -17.16
C GLN A 388 -10.13 -6.04 -16.08
N ARG A 389 -9.68 -5.97 -14.83
CA ARG A 389 -10.50 -5.54 -13.71
C ARG A 389 -10.45 -4.02 -13.62
N ILE A 390 -11.62 -3.39 -13.65
CA ILE A 390 -11.80 -1.95 -13.47
C ILE A 390 -12.55 -1.66 -12.17
N SER A 391 -12.51 -0.40 -11.74
CA SER A 391 -13.35 0.08 -10.63
C SER A 391 -14.82 -0.26 -10.90
N ALA A 392 -15.52 -0.71 -9.86
CA ALA A 392 -16.96 -0.99 -9.94
C ALA A 392 -17.77 0.26 -10.35
N ALA A 393 -17.22 1.45 -10.08
CA ALA A 393 -17.82 2.73 -10.41
C ALA A 393 -17.18 3.44 -11.60
N ALA A 394 -16.33 2.74 -12.36
CA ALA A 394 -15.87 3.27 -13.63
C ALA A 394 -17.07 3.57 -14.54
N GLY A 395 -16.91 4.56 -15.42
CA GLY A 395 -17.92 4.93 -16.40
C GLY A 395 -18.34 3.75 -17.30
N PRO A 396 -19.40 3.93 -18.09
CA PRO A 396 -19.76 2.96 -19.11
C PRO A 396 -18.56 2.75 -20.06
N ILE A 397 -18.33 1.50 -20.44
CA ILE A 397 -17.35 1.17 -21.47
C ILE A 397 -18.11 1.07 -22.76
N GLU A 398 -17.90 2.03 -23.64
CA GLU A 398 -18.59 2.10 -24.93
C GLU A 398 -17.93 1.20 -25.98
N VAL A 399 -16.66 0.86 -25.79
CA VAL A 399 -15.89 0.07 -26.75
C VAL A 399 -16.07 -1.42 -26.47
N THR A 400 -16.75 -2.11 -27.37
CA THR A 400 -16.85 -3.56 -27.40
C THR A 400 -15.95 -4.10 -28.52
N TRP A 401 -14.96 -4.92 -28.15
CA TRP A 401 -14.13 -5.61 -29.14
C TRP A 401 -14.85 -6.89 -29.56
N VAL A 402 -15.37 -6.89 -30.78
CA VAL A 402 -16.03 -8.06 -31.36
C VAL A 402 -14.96 -8.90 -32.04
N SER A 403 -14.53 -9.99 -31.39
CA SER A 403 -13.76 -11.02 -32.09
C SER A 403 -14.72 -11.87 -32.92
N HIS A 404 -14.35 -12.16 -34.17
CA HIS A 404 -15.06 -13.13 -35.00
C HIS A 404 -15.08 -14.54 -34.36
N TRP A 405 -14.09 -14.83 -33.51
CA TRP A 405 -14.00 -16.08 -32.78
C TRP A 405 -14.66 -15.95 -31.40
N ARG A 406 -15.56 -16.88 -31.09
CA ARG A 406 -16.16 -16.95 -29.76
C ARG A 406 -15.08 -17.26 -28.73
N ARG A 407 -15.13 -16.60 -27.57
CA ARG A 407 -14.28 -16.90 -26.41
C ARG A 407 -15.02 -17.81 -25.41
N PRO A 408 -14.33 -18.71 -24.72
CA PRO A 408 -14.96 -19.61 -23.75
C PRO A 408 -15.49 -18.83 -22.54
N VAL A 409 -16.60 -19.31 -21.97
CA VAL A 409 -17.16 -18.74 -20.73
C VAL A 409 -16.21 -18.96 -19.55
N ARG A 410 -15.51 -20.10 -19.54
CA ARG A 410 -14.50 -20.41 -18.53
C ARG A 410 -13.12 -20.48 -19.16
N LEU A 411 -12.28 -19.49 -18.86
CA LEU A 411 -10.86 -19.50 -19.19
C LEU A 411 -10.04 -20.01 -18.00
N LEU A 412 -9.11 -20.92 -18.25
CA LEU A 412 -8.17 -21.41 -17.24
C LEU A 412 -7.10 -20.34 -17.00
N ALA A 413 -6.81 -20.04 -15.72
CA ALA A 413 -5.80 -19.03 -15.37
C ALA A 413 -4.38 -19.41 -15.84
N ARG A 414 -4.13 -20.71 -16.05
CA ARG A 414 -2.93 -21.24 -16.69
C ARG A 414 -3.37 -22.35 -17.64
N PRO A 415 -2.97 -22.31 -18.92
CA PRO A 415 -3.23 -23.42 -19.84
C PRO A 415 -2.68 -24.74 -19.30
N GLU A 416 -3.47 -25.80 -19.40
CA GLU A 416 -3.08 -27.15 -18.97
C GLU A 416 -2.49 -27.92 -20.16
N LEU A 417 -1.32 -28.53 -19.99
CA LEU A 417 -0.71 -29.37 -21.04
C LEU A 417 -1.63 -30.56 -21.35
N ILE A 418 -1.82 -30.85 -22.64
CA ILE A 418 -2.57 -32.01 -23.12
C ILE A 418 -1.75 -32.81 -24.13
N GLU A 419 -2.05 -34.10 -24.22
CA GLU A 419 -1.60 -34.91 -25.35
C GLU A 419 -2.62 -34.76 -26.47
N ALA A 420 -2.16 -34.54 -27.70
CA ALA A 420 -3.02 -34.38 -28.85
C ALA A 420 -2.44 -35.15 -30.04
N ILE A 421 -3.31 -35.85 -30.75
CA ILE A 421 -2.97 -36.44 -32.05
C ILE A 421 -3.53 -35.48 -33.10
N ALA A 422 -2.65 -34.78 -33.82
CA ALA A 422 -3.01 -33.82 -34.86
C ALA A 422 -2.05 -33.95 -36.04
N LEU A 423 -2.53 -33.65 -37.25
CA LEU A 423 -1.68 -33.52 -38.43
C LEU A 423 -1.20 -32.06 -38.53
N LEU A 424 0.11 -31.83 -38.64
CA LEU A 424 0.64 -30.49 -38.82
C LEU A 424 0.50 -30.03 -40.29
N PRO A 425 0.44 -28.71 -40.57
CA PRO A 425 0.49 -27.59 -39.64
C PRO A 425 -0.91 -27.12 -39.17
N ASP A 426 -1.93 -27.01 -40.01
CA ASP A 426 -3.17 -26.30 -39.62
C ASP A 426 -4.37 -27.20 -39.31
N ARG A 427 -4.16 -28.50 -39.07
CA ARG A 427 -5.28 -29.41 -38.77
C ARG A 427 -5.59 -29.42 -37.27
N PRO A 428 -6.89 -29.43 -36.90
CA PRO A 428 -7.30 -29.68 -35.53
C PRO A 428 -6.93 -31.09 -35.08
N PRO A 429 -6.83 -31.34 -33.77
CA PRO A 429 -6.54 -32.67 -33.24
C PRO A 429 -7.71 -33.63 -33.49
N VAL A 430 -7.41 -34.89 -33.81
CA VAL A 430 -8.40 -35.98 -33.95
C VAL A 430 -8.76 -36.61 -32.60
N SER A 431 -7.83 -36.58 -31.64
CA SER A 431 -8.09 -36.98 -30.26
C SER A 431 -7.16 -36.23 -29.32
N ILE A 432 -7.65 -35.94 -28.12
CA ILE A 432 -6.85 -35.35 -27.04
C ILE A 432 -6.94 -36.21 -25.77
N THR A 433 -5.94 -36.13 -24.92
CA THR A 433 -5.97 -36.67 -23.55
C THR A 433 -5.85 -35.49 -22.59
N TRP A 434 -6.91 -35.25 -21.81
CA TRP A 434 -6.95 -34.18 -20.82
C TRP A 434 -7.32 -34.77 -19.45
N ARG A 435 -6.47 -34.53 -18.45
CA ARG A 435 -6.60 -35.08 -17.08
C ARG A 435 -6.80 -36.61 -17.04
N GLY A 436 -6.03 -37.32 -17.88
CA GLY A 436 -6.07 -38.77 -17.99
C GLY A 436 -7.27 -39.35 -18.77
N LYS A 437 -8.22 -38.51 -19.19
CA LYS A 437 -9.36 -38.94 -20.01
C LYS A 437 -9.09 -38.67 -21.49
N ARG A 438 -9.08 -39.74 -22.29
CA ARG A 438 -9.00 -39.64 -23.75
C ARG A 438 -10.36 -39.22 -24.32
N ARG A 439 -10.35 -38.24 -25.21
CA ARG A 439 -11.52 -37.65 -25.87
C ARG A 439 -11.29 -37.65 -27.36
N LYS A 440 -12.24 -38.20 -28.12
CA LYS A 440 -12.21 -38.19 -29.57
C LYS A 440 -12.94 -36.95 -30.09
N VAL A 441 -12.32 -36.24 -31.01
CA VAL A 441 -12.85 -34.99 -31.56
C VAL A 441 -13.80 -35.34 -32.71
N LYS A 442 -15.03 -34.84 -32.62
CA LYS A 442 -16.09 -35.05 -33.62
C LYS A 442 -16.19 -33.89 -34.60
N ARG A 443 -16.01 -32.67 -34.10
CA ARG A 443 -16.00 -31.43 -34.90
C ARG A 443 -14.92 -30.50 -34.37
N ALA A 444 -14.38 -29.66 -35.24
CA ALA A 444 -13.43 -28.65 -34.84
C ALA A 444 -13.48 -27.45 -35.79
N ASP A 445 -13.31 -26.25 -35.23
CA ASP A 445 -13.17 -24.99 -35.94
C ASP A 445 -11.79 -24.38 -35.62
N GLY A 446 -11.14 -23.78 -36.62
CA GLY A 446 -9.79 -23.18 -36.49
C GLY A 446 -8.89 -23.44 -37.72
N PRO A 447 -7.61 -23.02 -37.67
CA PRO A 447 -6.98 -22.33 -36.56
C PRO A 447 -7.33 -20.84 -36.48
N GLU A 448 -7.57 -20.36 -35.27
CA GLU A 448 -7.41 -18.95 -34.94
C GLU A 448 -5.95 -18.72 -34.55
N ARG A 449 -5.20 -18.01 -35.40
CA ARG A 449 -3.80 -17.68 -35.14
C ARG A 449 -3.68 -16.40 -34.32
N ILE A 450 -3.13 -16.52 -33.12
CA ILE A 450 -2.83 -15.41 -32.23
C ILE A 450 -1.30 -15.24 -32.16
N PHE A 451 -0.84 -14.03 -32.45
CA PHE A 451 0.56 -13.64 -32.28
C PHE A 451 0.80 -13.12 -30.86
N GLY A 452 2.00 -13.36 -30.34
CA GLY A 452 2.48 -12.78 -29.11
C GLY A 452 2.52 -11.25 -29.21
N GLU A 453 2.32 -10.57 -28.08
CA GLU A 453 2.43 -9.11 -28.04
C GLU A 453 3.90 -8.76 -27.81
N TRP A 454 4.67 -8.70 -28.89
CA TRP A 454 6.13 -8.48 -28.89
C TRP A 454 6.58 -7.25 -28.07
N TRP A 455 5.70 -6.26 -27.90
CA TRP A 455 5.96 -5.05 -27.10
C TRP A 455 5.86 -5.27 -25.58
N GLN A 456 5.37 -6.42 -25.11
CA GLN A 456 5.25 -6.75 -23.68
C GLN A 456 6.49 -7.46 -23.15
N ARG A 457 7.04 -8.42 -23.90
CA ARG A 457 8.17 -9.27 -23.51
C ARG A 457 8.92 -9.77 -24.74
N ASP A 458 10.24 -9.79 -24.66
CA ASP A 458 11.10 -10.33 -25.73
C ASP A 458 10.77 -11.80 -26.07
N ALA A 459 10.37 -12.59 -25.06
CA ALA A 459 9.96 -13.98 -25.25
C ALA A 459 8.65 -14.17 -26.05
N GLU A 460 7.89 -13.09 -26.30
CA GLU A 460 6.68 -13.10 -27.13
C GLU A 460 6.92 -12.55 -28.53
N MET A 461 8.17 -12.23 -28.90
CA MET A 461 8.51 -11.59 -30.18
C MET A 461 8.10 -12.44 -31.39
N GLU A 462 8.31 -13.75 -31.32
CA GLU A 462 8.01 -14.71 -32.40
C GLU A 462 6.91 -15.70 -31.99
N ALA A 463 6.39 -15.57 -30.76
CA ALA A 463 5.46 -16.54 -30.21
C ALA A 463 4.14 -16.57 -31.00
N VAL A 464 3.75 -17.75 -31.47
CA VAL A 464 2.47 -17.98 -32.13
C VAL A 464 1.63 -18.97 -31.33
N ARG A 465 0.32 -18.81 -31.33
CA ARG A 465 -0.62 -19.79 -30.80
C ARG A 465 -1.74 -20.02 -31.79
N ASP A 466 -1.87 -21.26 -32.27
CA ASP A 466 -2.98 -21.67 -33.12
C ASP A 466 -4.06 -22.31 -32.26
N TYR A 467 -5.17 -21.61 -32.10
CA TYR A 467 -6.32 -22.02 -31.31
C TYR A 467 -7.35 -22.76 -32.15
N PHE A 468 -7.96 -23.77 -31.54
CA PHE A 468 -9.03 -24.58 -32.11
C PHE A 468 -10.16 -24.72 -31.11
N VAL A 469 -11.39 -24.57 -31.58
CA VAL A 469 -12.59 -24.95 -30.84
C VAL A 469 -12.92 -26.37 -31.25
N ILE A 470 -12.83 -27.33 -30.32
CA ILE A 470 -13.13 -28.74 -30.58
C ILE A 470 -14.40 -29.15 -29.85
N GLU A 471 -15.20 -30.00 -30.50
CA GLU A 471 -16.37 -30.66 -29.91
C GLU A 471 -16.07 -32.16 -29.83
N ASP A 472 -16.13 -32.74 -28.62
CA ASP A 472 -15.91 -34.17 -28.44
C ASP A 472 -17.17 -35.01 -28.72
N GLU A 473 -17.04 -36.34 -28.68
CA GLU A 473 -18.18 -37.25 -28.91
C GLU A 473 -19.30 -37.13 -27.86
N ALA A 474 -19.00 -36.59 -26.67
CA ALA A 474 -19.99 -36.29 -25.63
C ALA A 474 -20.68 -34.92 -25.83
N GLY A 475 -20.22 -34.13 -26.82
CA GLY A 475 -20.74 -32.80 -27.11
C GLY A 475 -20.09 -31.68 -26.31
N GLU A 476 -19.05 -31.96 -25.51
CA GLU A 476 -18.32 -30.93 -24.77
C GLU A 476 -17.48 -30.08 -25.73
N ARG A 477 -17.60 -28.75 -25.61
CA ARG A 477 -16.84 -27.79 -26.42
C ARG A 477 -15.65 -27.23 -25.66
N LEU A 478 -14.47 -27.57 -26.15
CA LEU A 478 -13.19 -27.27 -25.52
C LEU A 478 -12.38 -26.32 -26.41
N TRP A 479 -11.65 -25.41 -25.78
CA TRP A 479 -10.75 -24.49 -26.45
C TRP A 479 -9.31 -24.90 -26.19
N VAL A 480 -8.65 -25.39 -27.23
CA VAL A 480 -7.29 -25.90 -27.18
C VAL A 480 -6.40 -25.09 -28.11
N PHE A 481 -5.11 -25.00 -27.82
CA PHE A 481 -4.17 -24.39 -28.74
C PHE A 481 -2.88 -25.17 -28.84
N ARG A 482 -2.20 -24.99 -29.97
CA ARG A 482 -0.80 -25.36 -30.14
C ARG A 482 0.08 -24.13 -29.94
N SER A 483 1.16 -24.28 -29.17
CA SER A 483 2.23 -23.28 -29.09
C SER A 483 3.12 -23.39 -30.33
N GLY A 484 3.09 -22.40 -31.22
CA GLY A 484 3.80 -22.37 -32.49
C GLY A 484 2.89 -22.66 -33.69
N ASP A 485 3.32 -22.22 -34.86
CA ASP A 485 2.58 -22.29 -36.13
C ASP A 485 2.62 -23.70 -36.78
N GLY A 486 3.43 -24.61 -36.24
CA GLY A 486 3.57 -25.98 -36.73
C GLY A 486 4.53 -26.14 -37.92
N ILE A 487 5.24 -25.07 -38.29
CA ILE A 487 6.23 -25.04 -39.38
C ILE A 487 7.58 -24.58 -38.83
N ASP A 488 7.58 -23.44 -38.14
CA ASP A 488 8.77 -22.78 -37.63
C ASP A 488 8.99 -23.12 -36.14
N PRO A 489 10.10 -23.79 -35.78
CA PRO A 489 10.43 -24.10 -34.39
C PRO A 489 10.63 -22.87 -33.50
N GLU A 490 10.97 -21.70 -34.06
CA GLU A 490 11.19 -20.48 -33.29
C GLU A 490 9.86 -19.91 -32.75
N THR A 491 8.74 -20.21 -33.44
CA THR A 491 7.42 -19.70 -33.06
C THR A 491 6.80 -20.38 -31.82
N GLY A 492 7.32 -21.54 -31.41
CA GLY A 492 6.87 -22.21 -30.19
C GLY A 492 7.18 -23.71 -30.11
N SER A 493 6.86 -24.32 -28.96
CA SER A 493 7.26 -25.70 -28.64
C SER A 493 6.47 -26.82 -29.35
N HIS A 494 5.50 -26.47 -30.20
CA HIS A 494 4.49 -27.31 -30.84
C HIS A 494 3.65 -28.20 -29.90
N ARG A 495 3.74 -27.96 -28.59
CA ARG A 495 2.93 -28.62 -27.57
C ARG A 495 1.51 -28.08 -27.56
N TRP A 496 0.58 -28.95 -27.17
CA TRP A 496 -0.84 -28.66 -27.10
C TRP A 496 -1.28 -28.35 -25.67
N PHE A 497 -2.18 -27.39 -25.54
CA PHE A 497 -2.69 -26.95 -24.26
C PHE A 497 -4.21 -26.80 -24.31
N MET A 498 -4.86 -27.14 -23.21
CA MET A 498 -6.25 -26.82 -22.93
C MET A 498 -6.32 -25.47 -22.23
N HIS A 499 -7.13 -24.55 -22.76
CA HIS A 499 -7.19 -23.17 -22.24
C HIS A 499 -8.59 -22.78 -21.76
N GLY A 500 -9.68 -23.31 -22.33
CA GLY A 500 -11.00 -22.94 -21.87
C GLY A 500 -12.15 -23.84 -22.29
N ILE A 501 -13.32 -23.61 -21.71
CA ILE A 501 -14.53 -24.43 -21.85
C ILE A 501 -15.70 -23.50 -22.19
N PHE A 502 -16.49 -23.84 -23.22
CA PHE A 502 -17.55 -22.98 -23.73
C PHE A 502 -18.88 -23.12 -22.99
N ALA A 503 -19.31 -24.34 -22.65
CA ALA A 503 -20.38 -24.70 -21.70
C ALA A 503 -20.57 -26.22 -21.76
#